data_AF-A0A091C115-F1
#
_entry.id   AF-A0A091C115-F1
#
_cell.length_a   1.000
_cell.length_b   1.000
_cell.length_c   1.000
_cell.angle_alpha   90.00
_cell.angle_beta   90.00
_cell.angle_gamma   90.00
#
_symmetry.space_group_name_H-M   'P 1'
#
loop_
_entity.id
_entity.type
_entity.pdbx_description
1 polymer ?
#
loop_
_entity_poly.entity_id
_entity_poly.type
_entity_poly.pdbx_seq_one_letter_code
_entity_poly.pdbx_strand_id
1 'polypeptide(L)'
;MDTGALLQELVLIRWLLLFTAVAAAVGALAFLVIAVNVVGMAREVRTMRRSEFRRAEMETLLASGHSRAAKSSALDWIVEQPHSAEAHWALAKAHAQLGELTEAKQVLDDLRRLAPDEDYRIDAWLDRLDSEFQERRPRPVP
;
A
#
# COMPACT_ATOMS: atom_id res chain seq x y z
N MET A 1 -39.32 -56.89 26.59
CA MET A 1 -38.41 -55.73 26.44
C MET A 1 -38.04 -55.69 24.97
N ASP A 2 -38.60 -54.72 24.25
CA ASP A 2 -38.52 -54.67 22.79
C ASP A 2 -37.17 -54.08 22.38
N THR A 3 -36.21 -54.97 22.15
CA THR A 3 -34.84 -54.64 21.74
C THR A 3 -34.77 -53.84 20.43
N GLY A 4 -35.80 -53.96 19.57
CA GLY A 4 -35.93 -53.18 18.33
C GLY A 4 -36.14 -51.68 18.57
N ALA A 5 -36.92 -51.29 19.59
CA ALA A 5 -37.15 -49.88 19.91
C ALA A 5 -35.87 -49.21 20.42
N LEU A 6 -35.10 -49.91 21.26
CA LEU A 6 -33.83 -49.41 21.79
C LEU A 6 -32.76 -49.22 20.70
N LEU A 7 -32.69 -50.12 19.71
CA LEU A 7 -31.78 -49.99 18.57
C LEU A 7 -32.14 -48.76 17.70
N GLN A 8 -33.43 -48.51 17.51
CA GLN A 8 -33.92 -47.39 16.70
C GLN A 8 -33.63 -46.03 17.37
N GLU A 9 -33.81 -45.93 18.69
CA GLU A 9 -33.42 -44.76 19.47
C GLU A 9 -31.91 -44.49 19.39
N LEU A 10 -31.07 -45.55 19.50
CA LEU A 10 -29.62 -45.41 19.42
C LEU A 10 -29.14 -44.89 18.05
N VAL A 11 -29.73 -45.40 16.97
CA VAL A 11 -29.42 -44.96 15.59
C VAL A 11 -29.80 -43.49 15.40
N LEU A 12 -30.96 -43.08 15.91
CA LEU A 12 -31.46 -41.71 15.81
C LEU A 12 -30.56 -40.74 16.59
N ILE A 13 -30.16 -41.11 17.81
CA ILE A 13 -29.20 -40.32 18.63
C ILE A 13 -27.85 -40.19 17.92
N ARG A 14 -27.33 -41.28 17.31
CA ARG A 14 -26.06 -41.24 16.58
C ARG A 14 -26.09 -40.25 15.42
N TRP A 15 -27.16 -40.26 14.62
CA TRP A 15 -27.30 -39.33 13.49
C TRP A 15 -27.50 -37.88 13.95
N LEU A 16 -28.23 -37.65 15.04
CA LEU A 16 -28.35 -36.33 15.67
C LEU A 16 -26.99 -35.79 16.12
N LEU A 17 -26.19 -36.60 16.82
CA LEU A 17 -24.85 -36.21 17.26
C LEU A 17 -23.91 -35.93 16.08
N LEU A 18 -24.02 -36.71 15.00
CA LEU A 18 -23.20 -36.52 13.81
C LEU A 18 -23.59 -35.23 13.09
N PHE A 19 -24.90 -34.93 12.99
CA PHE A 19 -25.40 -33.70 12.39
C PHE A 19 -24.98 -32.46 13.18
N THR A 20 -25.10 -32.47 14.51
CA THR A 20 -24.69 -31.34 15.35
C THR A 20 -23.18 -31.13 15.31
N ALA A 21 -22.38 -32.21 15.30
CA ALA A 21 -20.93 -32.12 15.14
C ALA A 21 -20.52 -31.53 13.79
N VAL A 22 -21.17 -31.95 12.69
CA VAL A 22 -20.92 -31.40 11.35
C VAL A 22 -21.33 -29.93 11.29
N ALA A 23 -22.49 -29.56 11.82
CA ALA A 23 -22.95 -28.17 11.85
C ALA A 23 -22.00 -27.27 12.64
N ALA A 24 -21.50 -27.74 13.79
CA ALA A 24 -20.51 -27.02 14.59
C ALA A 24 -19.18 -26.87 13.83
N ALA A 25 -18.71 -27.91 13.14
CA ALA A 25 -17.49 -27.86 12.34
C ALA A 25 -17.60 -26.87 11.17
N VAL A 26 -18.73 -26.86 10.46
CA VAL A 26 -18.99 -25.91 9.38
C VAL A 26 -19.05 -24.48 9.92
N GLY A 27 -19.73 -24.26 11.05
CA GLY A 27 -19.77 -22.97 11.72
C GLY A 27 -18.39 -22.45 12.11
N ALA A 28 -17.55 -23.32 12.69
CA ALA A 28 -16.17 -22.98 13.05
C ALA A 28 -15.31 -22.64 11.82
N LEU A 29 -15.47 -23.40 10.71
CA LEU A 29 -14.76 -23.13 9.47
C LEU A 29 -15.20 -21.79 8.85
N ALA A 30 -16.51 -21.54 8.79
CA ALA A 30 -17.05 -20.27 8.29
C ALA A 30 -16.57 -19.08 9.13
N PHE A 31 -16.55 -19.23 10.47
CA PHE A 31 -16.02 -18.22 11.37
C PHE A 31 -14.54 -17.94 11.11
N LEU A 32 -13.71 -18.98 10.92
CA LEU A 32 -12.29 -18.82 10.59
C LEU A 32 -12.09 -18.05 9.27
N VAL A 33 -12.84 -18.40 8.23
CA VAL A 33 -12.77 -17.71 6.92
C VAL A 33 -13.13 -16.23 7.08
N ILE A 34 -14.21 -15.93 7.79
CA ILE A 34 -14.63 -14.55 8.05
C ILE A 34 -13.57 -13.81 8.86
N ALA A 35 -13.03 -14.41 9.92
CA ALA A 35 -12.02 -13.79 10.77
C ALA A 35 -10.76 -13.44 9.98
N VAL A 36 -10.26 -14.35 9.13
CA VAL A 36 -9.09 -14.11 8.28
C VAL A 36 -9.37 -12.98 7.28
N ASN A 37 -10.54 -12.99 6.63
CA ASN A 37 -10.90 -11.95 5.68
C ASN A 37 -11.05 -10.57 6.33
N VAL A 38 -11.67 -10.49 7.52
CA VAL A 38 -11.82 -9.23 8.28
C VAL A 38 -10.45 -8.68 8.69
N VAL A 39 -9.53 -9.54 9.13
CA VAL A 39 -8.16 -9.11 9.48
C VAL A 39 -7.39 -8.64 8.25
N GLY A 40 -7.54 -9.31 7.11
CA GLY A 40 -6.97 -8.88 5.83
C GLY A 40 -7.46 -7.50 5.42
N MET A 41 -8.78 -7.32 5.37
CA MET A 41 -9.41 -6.04 5.04
C MET A 41 -9.02 -4.93 6.03
N ALA A 42 -8.97 -5.23 7.33
CA ALA A 42 -8.55 -4.25 8.33
C ALA A 42 -7.08 -3.83 8.16
N ARG A 43 -6.19 -4.74 7.73
CA ARG A 43 -4.81 -4.39 7.40
C ARG A 43 -4.75 -3.49 6.17
N GLU A 44 -5.47 -3.84 5.11
CA GLU A 44 -5.49 -3.10 3.85
C GLU A 44 -6.02 -1.66 4.03
N VAL A 45 -7.14 -1.51 4.76
CA VAL A 45 -7.69 -0.19 5.13
C VAL A 45 -6.71 0.62 5.97
N ARG A 46 -5.97 -0.01 6.88
CA ARG A 46 -4.94 0.69 7.67
C ARG A 46 -3.78 1.18 6.81
N THR A 47 -3.29 0.35 5.87
CA THR A 47 -2.23 0.76 4.94
C THR A 47 -2.67 1.90 4.02
N MET A 48 -3.89 1.84 3.50
CA MET A 48 -4.45 2.88 2.63
C MET A 48 -4.69 4.19 3.40
N ARG A 49 -5.27 4.13 4.61
CA ARG A 49 -5.43 5.32 5.45
C ARG A 49 -4.07 5.94 5.83
N ARG A 50 -3.06 5.11 6.07
CA ARG A 50 -1.70 5.58 6.37
C ARG A 50 -1.05 6.24 5.15
N SER A 51 -1.22 5.72 3.93
CA SER A 51 -0.70 6.34 2.72
C SER A 51 -1.39 7.69 2.44
N GLU A 52 -2.72 7.75 2.57
CA GLU A 52 -3.48 9.00 2.42
C GLU A 52 -3.03 10.06 3.43
N PHE A 53 -2.88 9.68 4.70
CA PHE A 53 -2.41 10.59 5.74
C PHE A 53 -1.01 11.12 5.43
N ARG A 54 -0.06 10.22 5.06
CA ARG A 54 1.29 10.63 4.69
C ARG A 54 1.32 11.51 3.45
N ARG A 55 0.45 11.28 2.48
CA ARG A 55 0.33 12.12 1.29
C ARG A 55 -0.09 13.54 1.66
N ALA A 56 -1.09 13.70 2.54
CA ALA A 56 -1.55 15.01 3.00
C ALA A 56 -0.47 15.75 3.83
N GLU A 57 0.23 15.02 4.71
CA GLU A 57 1.37 15.54 5.45
C GLU A 57 2.48 16.03 4.50
N MET A 58 2.79 15.21 3.49
CA MET A 58 3.82 15.54 2.48
C MET A 58 3.45 16.79 1.68
N GLU A 59 2.20 16.90 1.24
CA GLU A 59 1.72 18.07 0.51
C GLU A 59 1.82 19.34 1.37
N THR A 60 1.55 19.22 2.67
CA THR A 60 1.71 20.31 3.63
C THR A 60 3.18 20.71 3.81
N LEU A 61 4.09 19.73 3.95
CA LEU A 61 5.53 19.98 4.10
C LEU A 61 6.12 20.64 2.85
N LEU A 62 5.73 20.17 1.67
CA LEU A 62 6.17 20.73 0.39
C LEU A 62 5.59 22.13 0.16
N ALA A 63 4.33 22.38 0.52
CA ALA A 63 3.70 23.70 0.38
C ALA A 63 4.29 24.74 1.34
N SER A 64 4.67 24.32 2.55
CA SER A 64 5.27 25.19 3.56
C SER A 64 6.78 25.42 3.38
N GLY A 65 7.39 24.86 2.31
CA GLY A 65 8.81 25.02 2.00
C GLY A 65 9.75 24.22 2.91
N HIS A 66 9.22 23.29 3.71
CA HIS A 66 10.01 22.40 4.56
C HIS A 66 10.54 21.19 3.77
N SER A 67 11.14 21.43 2.59
CA SER A 67 11.50 20.39 1.62
C SER A 67 12.52 19.38 2.17
N ARG A 68 13.36 19.77 3.14
CA ARG A 68 14.27 18.84 3.84
C ARG A 68 13.52 17.85 4.74
N ALA A 69 12.51 18.33 5.46
CA ALA A 69 11.66 17.47 6.27
C ALA A 69 10.80 16.56 5.38
N ALA A 70 10.29 17.10 4.27
CA ALA A 70 9.60 16.34 3.24
C ALA A 70 10.46 15.19 2.71
N LYS A 71 11.73 15.46 2.36
CA LYS A 71 12.69 14.44 1.92
C LYS A 71 12.89 13.34 2.96
N SER A 72 13.10 13.70 4.23
CA SER A 72 13.25 12.73 5.32
C SER A 72 12.00 11.85 5.46
N SER A 73 10.82 12.47 5.52
CA SER A 73 9.55 11.75 5.67
C SER A 73 9.25 10.85 4.46
N ALA A 74 9.64 11.26 3.25
CA ALA A 74 9.48 10.45 2.04
C ALA A 74 10.40 9.21 2.07
N LEU A 75 11.65 9.35 2.56
CA LEU A 75 12.55 8.21 2.74
C LEU A 75 11.99 7.22 3.77
N ASP A 76 11.49 7.70 4.90
CA ASP A 76 10.85 6.85 5.92
C ASP A 76 9.63 6.11 5.33
N TRP A 77 8.85 6.78 4.49
CA TRP A 77 7.73 6.15 3.79
C TRP A 77 8.19 5.06 2.82
N ILE A 78 9.25 5.29 2.03
CA ILE A 78 9.81 4.26 1.14
C ILE A 78 10.33 3.07 1.95
N VAL A 79 10.97 3.29 3.11
CA VAL A 79 11.42 2.19 3.98
C VAL A 79 10.24 1.33 4.45
N GLU A 80 9.11 1.95 4.79
CA GLU A 80 7.91 1.22 5.20
C GLU A 80 7.14 0.60 4.02
N GLN A 81 7.17 1.23 2.84
CA GLN A 81 6.44 0.81 1.65
C GLN A 81 7.34 0.93 0.41
N PRO A 82 8.28 -0.01 0.21
CA PRO A 82 9.30 0.09 -0.85
C PRO A 82 8.75 0.06 -2.27
N HIS A 83 7.52 -0.43 -2.46
CA HIS A 83 6.86 -0.50 -3.75
C HIS A 83 5.75 0.54 -3.92
N SER A 84 5.68 1.55 -3.04
CA SER A 84 4.70 2.62 -3.15
C SER A 84 5.16 3.68 -4.15
N ALA A 85 4.46 3.79 -5.28
CA ALA A 85 4.67 4.85 -6.27
C ALA A 85 4.50 6.25 -5.65
N GLU A 86 3.53 6.42 -4.74
CA GLU A 86 3.28 7.69 -4.07
C GLU A 86 4.46 8.15 -3.20
N ALA A 87 5.13 7.21 -2.54
CA ALA A 87 6.30 7.50 -1.71
C ALA A 87 7.50 7.95 -2.57
N HIS A 88 7.69 7.33 -3.74
CA HIS A 88 8.70 7.75 -4.71
C HIS A 88 8.38 9.11 -5.32
N TRP A 89 7.11 9.39 -5.65
CA TRP A 89 6.67 10.73 -6.08
C TRP A 89 6.96 11.80 -5.03
N ALA A 90 6.68 11.50 -3.76
CA ALA A 90 6.97 12.40 -2.65
C ALA A 90 8.46 12.73 -2.57
N LEU A 91 9.31 11.72 -2.71
CA LEU A 91 10.77 11.88 -2.70
C LEU A 91 11.25 12.72 -3.90
N ALA A 92 10.77 12.43 -5.12
CA ALA A 92 11.11 13.18 -6.32
C ALA A 92 10.72 14.67 -6.20
N LYS A 93 9.53 14.95 -5.67
CA LYS A 93 9.07 16.33 -5.41
C LYS A 93 9.93 17.04 -4.38
N ALA A 94 10.31 16.36 -3.31
CA ALA A 94 11.18 16.93 -2.28
C ALA A 94 12.57 17.27 -2.82
N HIS A 95 13.17 16.38 -3.63
CA HIS A 95 14.43 16.65 -4.31
C HIS A 95 14.34 17.85 -5.26
N ALA A 96 13.30 17.91 -6.08
CA ALA A 96 13.09 19.02 -7.01
C ALA A 96 12.98 20.38 -6.28
N GLN A 97 12.21 20.45 -5.18
CA GLN A 97 12.12 21.68 -4.38
C GLN A 97 13.43 22.07 -3.69
N LEU A 98 14.28 21.10 -3.36
CA LEU A 98 15.61 21.35 -2.82
C LEU A 98 16.62 21.80 -3.88
N GLY A 99 16.23 21.79 -5.17
CA GLY A 99 17.13 22.07 -6.29
C GLY A 99 18.09 20.89 -6.61
N GLU A 100 17.86 19.73 -6.00
CA GLU A 100 18.59 18.48 -6.23
C GLU A 100 18.03 17.80 -7.49
N LEU A 101 18.17 18.48 -8.64
CA LEU A 101 17.50 18.10 -9.89
C LEU A 101 18.00 16.75 -10.45
N THR A 102 19.27 16.40 -10.20
CA THR A 102 19.85 15.12 -10.65
C THR A 102 19.22 13.95 -9.90
N GLU A 103 19.11 14.10 -8.58
CA GLU A 103 18.52 13.13 -7.68
C GLU A 103 17.02 12.98 -7.95
N ALA A 104 16.32 14.09 -8.20
CA ALA A 104 14.90 14.06 -8.59
C ALA A 104 14.68 13.23 -9.86
N LYS A 105 15.54 13.38 -10.88
CA LYS A 105 15.48 12.57 -12.11
C LYS A 105 15.73 11.10 -11.85
N GLN A 106 16.74 10.78 -11.04
CA GLN A 106 17.07 9.40 -10.71
C GLN A 106 15.89 8.70 -10.02
N VAL A 107 15.23 9.36 -9.06
CA VAL A 107 14.04 8.81 -8.38
C VAL A 107 12.87 8.61 -9.35
N LEU A 108 12.70 9.49 -10.33
CA LEU A 108 11.67 9.36 -11.37
C LEU A 108 11.96 8.21 -12.35
N ASP A 109 13.23 7.96 -12.69
CA ASP A 109 13.62 6.81 -13.50
C ASP A 109 13.39 5.49 -12.76
N ASP A 110 13.68 5.44 -11.46
CA ASP A 110 13.37 4.28 -10.61
C ASP A 110 11.86 4.08 -10.47
N LEU A 111 11.10 5.16 -10.31
CA LEU A 111 9.63 5.13 -10.29
C LEU A 111 9.06 4.57 -11.60
N ARG A 112 9.65 4.91 -12.75
CA ARG A 112 9.23 4.35 -14.05
C ARG A 112 9.30 2.83 -14.11
N ARG A 113 10.32 2.26 -13.47
CA ARG A 113 10.48 0.80 -13.38
C ARG A 113 9.46 0.17 -12.44
N LEU A 114 9.03 0.90 -11.41
CA LEU A 114 8.09 0.44 -10.40
C LEU A 114 6.63 0.55 -10.86
N ALA A 115 6.28 1.64 -11.54
CA ALA A 115 4.92 1.97 -11.98
C ALA A 115 4.92 2.47 -13.45
N PRO A 116 5.00 1.56 -14.44
CA PRO A 116 5.03 1.91 -15.86
C PRO A 116 3.75 2.61 -16.36
N ASP A 117 2.66 2.49 -15.61
CA ASP A 117 1.39 3.17 -15.84
C ASP A 117 1.46 4.69 -15.59
N GLU A 118 2.49 5.15 -14.86
CA GLU A 118 2.70 6.58 -14.61
C GLU A 118 3.69 7.25 -15.59
N ASP A 119 4.19 6.52 -16.60
CA ASP A 119 5.19 6.99 -17.58
C ASP A 119 4.88 8.39 -18.13
N TYR A 120 3.63 8.62 -18.57
CA TYR A 120 3.21 9.93 -19.09
C TYR A 120 3.42 11.08 -18.08
N ARG A 121 3.15 10.85 -16.79
CA ARG A 121 3.32 11.86 -15.74
C ARG A 121 4.79 12.06 -15.41
N ILE A 122 5.57 10.98 -15.45
CA ILE A 122 7.01 10.98 -15.22
C ILE A 122 7.71 11.79 -16.32
N ASP A 123 7.40 11.52 -17.59
CA ASP A 123 7.98 12.22 -18.74
C ASP A 123 7.72 13.73 -18.68
N ALA A 124 6.48 14.13 -18.39
CA ALA A 124 6.13 15.54 -18.23
C ALA A 124 6.91 16.23 -17.08
N TRP A 125 7.26 15.50 -16.04
CA TRP A 125 8.09 16.00 -14.94
C TRP A 125 9.56 16.07 -15.30
N LEU A 126 10.08 15.05 -16.00
CA LEU A 126 11.47 15.02 -16.45
C LEU A 126 11.76 16.15 -17.42
N ASP A 127 10.89 16.40 -18.41
CA ASP A 127 11.01 17.51 -19.34
C ASP A 127 11.10 18.86 -18.60
N ARG A 128 10.30 19.03 -17.55
CA ARG A 128 10.35 20.22 -16.69
C ARG A 128 11.68 20.35 -15.96
N LEU A 129 12.15 19.26 -15.33
CA LEU A 129 13.42 19.25 -14.59
C LEU A 129 14.62 19.45 -15.53
N ASP A 130 14.56 18.93 -16.75
CA ASP A 130 15.55 19.16 -17.79
C ASP A 130 15.60 20.62 -18.21
N SER A 131 14.45 21.24 -18.46
CA SER A 131 14.37 22.66 -18.79
C SER A 131 14.97 23.53 -17.69
N GLU A 132 14.60 23.28 -16.43
CA GLU A 132 15.13 24.01 -15.27
C GLU A 132 16.66 23.81 -15.11
N PHE A 133 17.14 22.60 -15.37
CA PHE A 133 18.57 22.30 -15.32
C PHE A 133 19.36 23.03 -16.41
N GLN A 134 18.83 23.13 -17.63
CA GLN A 134 19.47 23.88 -18.72
C GLN A 134 19.48 25.38 -18.47
N GLU A 135 18.42 25.94 -17.88
CA GLU A 135 18.37 27.35 -17.50
C GLU A 135 19.38 27.71 -16.41
N ARG A 136 19.59 26.81 -15.44
CA ARG A 136 20.56 26.99 -14.36
C ARG A 136 22.00 26.71 -14.76
N ARG A 137 22.24 26.04 -15.89
CA ARG A 137 23.60 25.86 -16.41
C ARG A 137 24.14 27.20 -16.92
N PRO A 138 25.31 27.65 -16.44
CA PRO A 138 25.97 28.80 -17.04
C PRO A 138 26.26 28.49 -18.51
N ARG A 139 25.77 29.33 -19.42
CA ARG A 139 26.11 29.22 -20.84
C ARG A 139 27.63 29.33 -20.95
N PRO A 140 28.32 28.44 -21.69
CA PRO A 140 29.72 28.61 -21.98
C PRO A 140 29.86 29.96 -22.70
N VAL A 141 30.53 30.90 -22.04
CA VAL A 141 30.83 32.21 -22.62
C VAL A 141 31.85 31.96 -23.73
N PRO A 142 31.58 32.35 -24.99
CA PRO A 142 32.51 32.16 -26.10
C PRO A 142 33.80 32.96 -25.91
#